data_AF-A0A4R3A965-F1
#
_entry.id   AF-A0A4R3A965-F1
#
_cell.length_a   1.000
_cell.length_b   1.000
_cell.length_c   1.000
_cell.angle_alpha   90.00
_cell.angle_beta   90.00
_cell.angle_gamma   90.00
#
_symmetry.space_group_name_H-M   'P 1'
#
loop_
_entity.id
_entity.type
_entity.pdbx_description
1 polymer ?
#
loop_
_entity_poly.entity_id
_entity_poly.type
_entity_poly.pdbx_seq_one_letter_code
_entity_poly.pdbx_strand_id
1 'polypeptide(L)'
;MTIESKDTGCLAAIPTELRALGSAIGITAANDNPAHLPSTNPKRAFGVRKPSAQFIPPVAIIEESAVMALGAAKYGAFNWQDDPVDATTYYSAAIRHLLQWFSGEDRDTESGASHLAHVRACMGILLDAQGAGTLIDDRPNCASAGDAIERLKKAV
;
A
#
# COMPACT_ATOMS: atom_id res chain seq x y z
N MET A 1 -11.71 -9.14 29.37
CA MET A 1 -11.50 -7.92 28.57
C MET A 1 -11.55 -8.36 27.12
N THR A 2 -12.71 -8.18 26.47
CA THR A 2 -12.95 -8.60 25.09
C THR A 2 -12.18 -7.64 24.20
N ILE A 3 -11.15 -8.13 23.52
CA ILE A 3 -10.47 -7.37 22.46
C ILE A 3 -11.39 -7.49 21.26
N GLU A 4 -12.24 -6.50 21.04
CA GLU A 4 -12.97 -6.36 19.78
C GLU A 4 -11.93 -6.20 18.66
N SER A 5 -11.97 -7.11 17.67
CA SER A 5 -11.22 -6.98 16.43
C SER A 5 -11.66 -5.69 15.73
N LYS A 6 -10.72 -4.75 15.59
CA LYS A 6 -11.02 -3.35 15.26
C LYS A 6 -11.15 -3.03 13.77
N ASP A 7 -11.03 -3.98 12.85
CA ASP A 7 -11.23 -3.71 11.43
C ASP A 7 -11.94 -4.88 10.77
N THR A 8 -13.12 -4.61 10.21
CA THR A 8 -13.96 -5.58 9.47
C THR A 8 -13.38 -6.00 8.12
N GLY A 9 -12.06 -5.90 7.93
CA GLY A 9 -11.37 -6.27 6.68
C GLY A 9 -11.71 -5.40 5.47
N CYS A 10 -12.64 -4.45 5.56
CA CYS A 10 -12.96 -3.54 4.46
C CYS A 10 -12.03 -2.32 4.48
N LEU A 11 -11.42 -1.96 3.34
CA LEU A 11 -10.67 -0.71 3.14
C LEU A 11 -11.61 0.53 3.16
N ALA A 12 -12.34 0.71 4.26
CA ALA A 12 -13.15 1.90 4.47
C ALA A 12 -12.21 3.06 4.87
N ALA A 13 -11.97 3.97 3.93
CA ALA A 13 -11.27 5.22 4.20
C ALA A 13 -11.86 5.93 5.43
N ILE A 14 -11.04 6.23 6.45
CA ILE A 14 -11.45 7.09 7.58
C ILE A 14 -11.68 8.51 7.02
N PRO A 15 -12.93 8.98 6.85
CA PRO A 15 -13.22 10.09 5.93
C PRO A 15 -12.68 11.46 6.34
N THR A 16 -12.36 11.62 7.63
CA THR A 16 -11.93 12.90 8.21
C THR A 16 -10.45 13.17 7.97
N GLU A 17 -9.60 12.14 8.03
CA GLU A 17 -8.14 12.27 7.93
C GLU A 17 -7.66 12.39 6.47
N LEU A 18 -8.29 11.66 5.54
CA LEU A 18 -7.99 11.75 4.10
C LEU A 18 -8.33 13.14 3.51
N ARG A 19 -9.36 13.81 4.03
CA ARG A 19 -9.68 15.21 3.64
C ARG A 19 -8.62 16.20 4.12
N ALA A 20 -8.11 16.01 5.33
CA ALA A 20 -7.04 16.85 5.87
C ALA A 20 -5.73 16.66 5.08
N LEU A 21 -5.42 15.42 4.66
CA LEU A 21 -4.25 15.11 3.84
C LEU A 21 -4.28 15.85 2.50
N GLY A 22 -5.44 15.88 1.82
CA GLY A 22 -5.63 16.64 0.58
C GLY A 22 -5.32 18.14 0.71
N SER A 23 -5.62 18.71 1.89
CA SER A 23 -5.31 20.12 2.20
C SER A 23 -3.81 20.33 2.49
N ALA A 24 -3.13 19.34 3.08
CA ALA A 24 -1.71 19.43 3.48
C ALA A 24 -0.71 19.23 2.33
N ILE A 25 -1.04 18.41 1.33
CA ILE A 25 -0.21 18.17 0.14
C ILE A 25 -0.22 19.33 -0.88
N GLY A 26 -0.78 20.49 -0.50
CA GLY A 26 -0.81 21.66 -1.36
C GLY A 26 -1.69 21.51 -2.60
N ILE A 27 -2.56 20.49 -2.65
CA ILE A 27 -3.75 20.54 -3.53
C ILE A 27 -4.69 21.56 -2.89
N THR A 28 -4.33 22.84 -3.01
CA THR A 28 -5.34 23.87 -3.09
C THR A 28 -6.31 23.41 -4.18
N ALA A 29 -7.62 23.51 -3.92
CA ALA A 29 -8.59 23.49 -5.02
C ALA A 29 -7.98 24.37 -6.11
N ALA A 30 -7.71 23.75 -7.28
CA ALA A 30 -6.76 24.23 -8.28
C ALA A 30 -6.73 25.76 -8.32
N ASN A 31 -5.55 26.40 -8.24
CA ASN A 31 -5.38 27.86 -8.36
C ASN A 31 -6.41 28.47 -9.33
N ASP A 32 -7.56 28.85 -8.79
CA ASP A 32 -8.59 29.61 -9.47
C ASP A 32 -8.11 31.04 -9.31
N ASN A 33 -7.00 31.38 -9.97
CA ASN A 33 -6.73 32.76 -10.28
C ASN A 33 -7.79 33.11 -11.35
N PRO A 34 -8.84 33.89 -11.02
CA PRO A 34 -9.97 34.11 -11.92
C PRO A 34 -9.56 34.88 -13.19
N ALA A 35 -8.31 35.36 -13.25
CA ALA A 35 -7.69 35.98 -14.40
C ALA A 35 -7.24 35.00 -15.50
N HIS A 36 -7.23 33.68 -15.27
CA HIS A 36 -6.82 32.71 -16.30
C HIS A 36 -7.84 31.57 -16.46
N LEU A 37 -8.92 31.90 -17.17
CA LEU A 37 -9.98 31.06 -17.77
C LEU A 37 -10.42 29.81 -16.98
N PRO A 38 -11.72 29.68 -16.63
CA PRO A 38 -12.24 28.42 -16.12
C PRO A 38 -12.03 27.37 -17.20
N SER A 39 -11.19 26.36 -16.95
CA SER A 39 -11.03 25.33 -17.96
C SER A 39 -12.38 24.62 -18.09
N THR A 40 -13.04 24.80 -19.22
CA THR A 40 -14.23 24.06 -19.68
C THR A 40 -13.97 22.56 -19.82
N ASN A 41 -12.81 22.07 -19.35
CA ASN A 41 -12.38 20.70 -19.37
C ASN A 41 -12.96 19.95 -18.16
N PRO A 42 -14.02 19.13 -18.34
CA PRO A 42 -14.61 18.35 -17.25
C PRO A 42 -13.59 17.41 -16.57
N LYS A 43 -12.54 16.95 -17.28
CA LYS A 43 -11.50 16.07 -16.71
C LYS A 43 -10.71 16.74 -15.59
N ARG A 44 -10.50 18.06 -15.65
CA ARG A 44 -9.81 18.82 -14.59
C ARG A 44 -10.68 18.91 -13.34
N ALA A 45 -11.95 19.31 -13.50
CA ALA A 45 -12.90 19.49 -12.39
C ALA A 45 -13.19 18.17 -11.64
N PHE A 46 -13.30 17.05 -12.35
CA PHE A 46 -13.46 15.73 -11.73
C PHE A 46 -12.13 15.13 -11.27
N GLY A 47 -11.01 15.47 -11.92
CA GLY A 47 -9.69 14.92 -11.64
C GLY A 47 -9.15 15.35 -10.27
N VAL A 48 -9.32 16.62 -9.89
CA VAL A 48 -8.84 17.14 -8.59
C VAL A 48 -9.50 16.48 -7.36
N ARG A 49 -10.63 15.79 -7.55
CA ARG A 49 -11.34 15.08 -6.49
C ARG A 49 -10.87 13.63 -6.32
N LYS A 50 -10.02 13.13 -7.22
CA LYS A 50 -9.55 11.74 -7.21
C LYS A 50 -8.15 11.67 -6.60
N PRO A 51 -7.81 10.60 -5.85
CA PRO A 51 -6.43 10.33 -5.46
C PRO A 51 -5.52 10.31 -6.70
N SER A 52 -4.35 10.94 -6.61
CA SER A 52 -3.38 10.95 -7.72
C SER A 52 -2.30 9.91 -7.48
N ALA A 53 -2.09 9.05 -8.49
CA ALA A 53 -0.99 8.08 -8.48
C ALA A 53 0.40 8.75 -8.51
N GLN A 54 0.49 10.05 -8.81
CA GLN A 54 1.75 10.81 -8.87
C GLN A 54 2.51 10.85 -7.55
N PHE A 55 1.85 10.55 -6.43
CA PHE A 55 2.47 10.53 -5.11
C PHE A 55 3.26 9.25 -4.82
N ILE A 56 3.16 8.26 -5.71
CA ILE A 56 4.03 7.08 -5.68
C ILE A 56 5.22 7.35 -6.59
N PRO A 57 6.48 7.22 -6.10
CA PRO A 57 7.66 7.38 -6.95
C PRO A 57 7.58 6.45 -8.17
N PRO A 58 7.78 6.94 -9.41
CA PRO A 58 7.67 6.12 -10.60
C PRO A 58 8.58 4.89 -10.59
N VAL A 59 9.80 5.01 -10.02
CA VAL A 59 10.72 3.87 -9.85
C VAL A 59 10.10 2.75 -9.03
N ALA A 60 9.35 3.08 -7.97
CA ALA A 60 8.69 2.10 -7.14
C ALA A 60 7.60 1.34 -7.90
N ILE A 61 6.86 2.04 -8.78
CA ILE A 61 5.83 1.44 -9.64
C ILE A 61 6.46 0.46 -10.62
N ILE A 62 7.54 0.86 -11.31
CA ILE A 62 8.18 0.05 -12.34
C ILE A 62 8.88 -1.18 -11.75
N GLU A 63 9.61 -1.01 -10.63
CA GLU A 63 10.28 -2.12 -9.95
C GLU A 63 9.28 -3.13 -9.38
N GLU A 64 8.19 -2.67 -8.76
CA GLU A 64 7.08 -3.52 -8.30
C GLU A 64 6.44 -4.27 -9.47
N SER A 65 6.19 -3.60 -10.60
CA SER A 65 5.66 -4.23 -11.81
C SER A 65 6.56 -5.35 -12.33
N ALA A 66 7.88 -5.23 -12.22
CA ALA A 66 8.81 -6.28 -12.65
C ALA A 66 8.66 -7.53 -11.79
N VAL A 67 8.52 -7.38 -10.47
CA VAL A 67 8.27 -8.51 -9.54
C VAL A 67 6.91 -9.16 -9.80
N MET A 68 5.86 -8.36 -10.01
CA MET A 68 4.54 -8.89 -10.36
C MET A 68 4.56 -9.68 -11.67
N ALA A 69 5.38 -9.27 -12.64
CA ALA A 69 5.58 -10.00 -13.89
C ALA A 69 6.32 -11.34 -13.68
N LEU A 70 7.26 -11.42 -12.73
CA LEU A 70 7.90 -12.70 -12.36
C LEU A 70 6.87 -13.67 -11.78
N GLY A 71 5.99 -13.19 -10.90
CA GLY A 71 4.86 -13.96 -10.38
C GLY A 71 3.94 -14.43 -11.51
N ALA A 72 3.58 -13.53 -12.41
CA ALA A 72 2.75 -13.83 -13.57
C ALA A 72 3.35 -14.91 -14.48
N ALA A 73 4.67 -14.86 -14.70
CA ALA A 73 5.37 -15.87 -15.50
C ALA A 73 5.37 -17.26 -14.83
N LYS A 74 5.36 -17.31 -13.49
CA LYS A 74 5.43 -18.56 -12.72
C LYS A 74 4.07 -19.17 -12.42
N TYR A 75 3.06 -18.34 -12.14
CA TYR A 75 1.76 -18.76 -11.60
C TYR A 75 0.56 -18.30 -12.42
N GLY A 76 0.78 -17.53 -13.49
CA GLY A 76 -0.27 -16.84 -14.24
C GLY A 76 -0.48 -15.41 -13.73
N ALA A 77 -0.81 -14.49 -14.65
CA ALA A 77 -1.06 -13.10 -14.30
C ALA A 77 -2.31 -12.96 -13.43
N PHE A 78 -2.24 -12.14 -12.38
CA PHE A 78 -3.36 -11.87 -11.47
C PHE A 78 -3.91 -13.11 -10.72
N ASN A 79 -3.14 -14.19 -10.63
CA ASN A 79 -3.57 -15.44 -10.02
C ASN A 79 -4.04 -15.31 -8.55
N TRP A 80 -3.54 -14.31 -7.81
CA TRP A 80 -4.00 -14.00 -6.45
C TRP A 80 -5.45 -13.48 -6.38
N GLN A 81 -6.08 -13.17 -7.52
CA GLN A 81 -7.49 -12.78 -7.60
C GLN A 81 -8.41 -13.99 -7.80
N ASP A 82 -7.87 -15.11 -8.28
CA ASP A 82 -8.63 -16.34 -8.52
C ASP A 82 -8.84 -17.13 -7.22
N ASP A 83 -7.86 -17.06 -6.31
CA ASP A 83 -7.87 -17.77 -5.03
C ASP A 83 -7.80 -16.80 -3.83
N PRO A 84 -8.40 -17.15 -2.68
CA PRO A 84 -8.25 -16.38 -1.44
C PRO A 84 -6.78 -16.22 -1.01
N VAL A 85 -6.47 -15.09 -0.38
CA VAL A 85 -5.10 -14.71 0.00
C VAL A 85 -4.93 -14.79 1.51
N ASP A 86 -4.03 -15.66 2.00
CA ASP A 86 -3.67 -15.72 3.42
C ASP A 86 -2.76 -14.53 3.82
N ALA A 87 -3.18 -13.78 4.83
CA ALA A 87 -2.43 -12.61 5.31
C ALA A 87 -1.00 -12.97 5.77
N THR A 88 -0.85 -14.06 6.51
CA THR A 88 0.45 -14.49 7.07
C THR A 88 1.45 -14.90 6.00
N THR A 89 0.99 -15.46 4.88
CA THR A 89 1.85 -15.90 3.77
C THR A 89 2.61 -14.72 3.16
N TYR A 90 1.88 -13.68 2.74
CA TYR A 90 2.48 -12.50 2.12
C TYR A 90 3.17 -11.59 3.14
N TYR A 91 2.66 -11.52 4.38
CA TYR A 91 3.37 -10.85 5.49
C TYR A 91 4.76 -11.48 5.71
N SER A 92 4.83 -12.81 5.82
CA SER A 92 6.08 -13.51 6.07
C SER A 92 7.06 -13.38 4.90
N ALA A 93 6.56 -13.43 3.66
CA ALA A 93 7.38 -13.19 2.48
C ALA A 93 7.98 -11.77 2.47
N ALA A 94 7.15 -10.76 2.70
CA ALA A 94 7.60 -9.37 2.78
C ALA A 94 8.65 -9.17 3.88
N ILE A 95 8.43 -9.71 5.08
CA ILE A 95 9.40 -9.60 6.17
C ILE A 95 10.74 -10.24 5.81
N ARG A 96 10.77 -11.39 5.14
CA ARG A 96 12.04 -12.00 4.69
C ARG A 96 12.79 -11.10 3.71
N HIS A 97 12.12 -10.49 2.73
CA HIS A 97 12.79 -9.56 1.82
C HIS A 97 13.24 -8.27 2.54
N LEU A 98 12.40 -7.74 3.44
CA LEU A 98 12.74 -6.54 4.20
C LEU A 98 13.95 -6.77 5.12
N LEU A 99 14.05 -7.94 5.76
CA LEU A 99 15.19 -8.29 6.61
C LEU A 99 16.49 -8.45 5.82
N GLN A 100 16.44 -9.06 4.63
CA GLN A 100 17.61 -9.17 3.73
C GLN A 100 18.08 -7.78 3.29
N TRP A 101 17.14 -6.92 2.85
CA TRP A 101 17.46 -5.54 2.52
C TRP A 101 18.08 -4.77 3.68
N PHE A 102 17.47 -4.88 4.87
CA PHE A 102 17.99 -4.22 6.07
C PHE A 102 19.37 -4.73 6.48
N SER A 103 19.74 -5.94 6.05
CA SER A 103 21.05 -6.55 6.29
C SER A 103 22.10 -6.20 5.21
N GLY A 104 21.75 -5.35 4.23
CA GLY A 104 22.66 -4.85 3.19
C GLY A 104 22.54 -5.56 1.83
N GLU A 105 21.53 -6.41 1.64
CA GLU A 105 21.29 -7.09 0.37
C GLU A 105 20.28 -6.31 -0.49
N ASP A 106 20.73 -5.69 -1.59
CA ASP A 106 19.83 -4.88 -2.42
C ASP A 106 18.93 -5.71 -3.35
N ARG A 107 19.41 -6.88 -3.79
CA ARG A 107 18.77 -7.73 -4.79
C ARG A 107 18.61 -9.17 -4.31
N ASP A 108 17.43 -9.70 -4.60
CA ASP A 108 17.09 -11.09 -4.37
C ASP A 108 17.90 -12.00 -5.32
N THR A 109 18.52 -13.05 -4.77
CA THR A 109 19.45 -13.90 -5.51
C THR A 109 18.77 -14.82 -6.53
N GLU A 110 17.51 -15.19 -6.30
CA GLU A 110 16.75 -16.07 -7.21
C GLU A 110 16.25 -15.30 -8.43
N SER A 111 15.70 -14.11 -8.20
CA SER A 111 15.05 -13.30 -9.24
C SER A 111 15.93 -12.21 -9.84
N GLY A 112 16.97 -11.77 -9.14
CA GLY A 112 17.75 -10.58 -9.46
C GLY A 112 17.01 -9.25 -9.25
N ALA A 113 15.76 -9.27 -8.78
CA ALA A 113 14.93 -8.08 -8.54
C ALA A 113 15.21 -7.45 -7.17
N SER A 114 14.80 -6.20 -6.97
CA SER A 114 15.00 -5.51 -5.69
C SER A 114 14.21 -6.18 -4.55
N HIS A 115 14.84 -6.36 -3.38
CA HIS A 115 14.13 -6.81 -2.18
C HIS A 115 12.97 -5.86 -1.80
N LEU A 116 13.16 -4.55 -1.94
CA LEU A 116 12.10 -3.56 -1.68
C LEU A 116 10.94 -3.69 -2.66
N ALA A 117 11.21 -4.07 -3.92
CA ALA A 117 10.15 -4.33 -4.90
C ALA A 117 9.33 -5.56 -4.52
N HIS A 118 9.97 -6.63 -4.03
CA HIS A 118 9.28 -7.80 -3.49
C HIS A 118 8.40 -7.48 -2.28
N VAL A 119 8.88 -6.63 -1.36
CA VAL A 119 8.07 -6.13 -0.24
C VAL A 119 6.83 -5.40 -0.76
N ARG A 120 7.00 -4.48 -1.72
CA ARG A 120 5.88 -3.73 -2.32
C ARG A 120 4.86 -4.65 -2.98
N ALA A 121 5.31 -5.61 -3.80
CA ALA A 121 4.45 -6.58 -4.46
C ALA A 121 3.60 -7.38 -3.45
N CYS A 122 4.22 -7.86 -2.36
CA CYS A 122 3.48 -8.55 -1.30
C CYS A 122 2.42 -7.65 -0.63
N MET A 123 2.76 -6.39 -0.33
CA MET A 123 1.81 -5.45 0.27
C MET A 123 0.70 -5.05 -0.72
N GLY A 124 1.01 -4.93 -2.00
CA GLY A 124 0.05 -4.67 -3.07
C GLY A 124 -1.01 -5.77 -3.17
N ILE A 125 -0.58 -7.04 -3.14
CA ILE A 125 -1.50 -8.19 -3.14
C ILE A 125 -2.39 -8.21 -1.90
N LEU A 126 -1.84 -7.96 -0.71
CA LEU A 126 -2.65 -7.90 0.52
C LEU A 126 -3.70 -6.78 0.47
N LEU A 127 -3.33 -5.59 -0.03
CA LEU A 127 -4.26 -4.47 -0.20
C LEU A 127 -5.34 -4.79 -1.24
N ASP A 128 -4.98 -5.42 -2.35
CA ASP A 128 -5.93 -5.84 -3.39
C ASP A 128 -6.93 -6.86 -2.85
N ALA A 129 -6.45 -7.92 -2.20
CA ALA A 129 -7.30 -8.94 -1.58
C ALA A 129 -8.21 -8.37 -0.49
N GLN A 130 -7.71 -7.43 0.31
CA GLN A 130 -8.50 -6.74 1.32
C GLN A 130 -9.61 -5.89 0.66
N GLY A 131 -9.28 -5.15 -0.40
CA GLY A 131 -10.25 -4.36 -1.16
C GLY A 131 -11.30 -5.21 -1.90
N ALA A 132 -10.90 -6.40 -2.36
CA ALA A 132 -11.76 -7.36 -3.03
C ALA A 132 -12.60 -8.23 -2.07
N GLY A 133 -12.30 -8.21 -0.77
CA GLY A 133 -12.96 -9.07 0.23
C GLY A 133 -12.55 -10.54 0.13
N THR A 134 -11.40 -10.85 -0.48
CA THR A 134 -10.84 -12.20 -0.65
C THR A 134 -9.68 -12.50 0.29
N LEU A 135 -9.31 -11.54 1.15
CA LEU A 135 -8.28 -11.73 2.17
C LEU A 135 -8.77 -12.70 3.25
N ILE A 136 -8.01 -13.78 3.47
CA ILE A 136 -8.09 -14.61 4.67
C ILE A 136 -7.23 -13.95 5.74
N ASP A 137 -7.89 -13.33 6.71
CA ASP A 137 -7.22 -12.71 7.85
C ASP A 137 -6.86 -13.76 8.91
N ASP A 138 -5.74 -14.45 8.71
CA ASP A 138 -5.16 -15.46 9.60
C ASP A 138 -4.07 -14.89 10.52
N ARG A 139 -4.03 -13.56 10.71
CA ARG A 139 -3.05 -12.90 11.58
C ARG A 139 -3.15 -13.41 13.02
N PRO A 140 -2.02 -13.68 13.70
CA PRO A 140 -2.05 -14.22 15.06
C PRO A 140 -2.54 -13.17 16.06
N ASN A 141 -3.20 -13.65 17.12
CA ASN A 141 -3.54 -12.83 18.28
C ASN A 141 -2.28 -12.56 19.11
N CYS A 142 -1.56 -11.48 18.80
CA CYS A 142 -0.37 -11.04 19.53
C CYS A 142 -0.58 -9.66 20.19
N ALA A 143 0.33 -9.29 21.09
CA ALA A 143 0.30 -7.97 21.73
C ALA A 143 0.52 -6.84 20.72
N SER A 144 -0.09 -5.67 20.95
CA SER A 144 -0.01 -4.51 20.08
C SER A 144 1.44 -3.99 19.95
N ALA A 145 1.97 -3.99 18.72
CA ALA A 145 3.25 -3.35 18.42
C ALA A 145 3.18 -1.82 18.63
N GLY A 146 2.03 -1.20 18.39
CA GLY A 146 1.82 0.24 18.63
C GLY A 146 1.98 0.60 20.12
N ASP A 147 1.39 -0.22 21.00
CA ASP A 147 1.50 -0.03 22.45
C ASP A 147 2.95 -0.20 22.91
N ALA A 148 3.66 -1.16 22.32
CA ALA A 148 5.08 -1.37 22.60
C ALA A 148 5.93 -0.18 22.14
N ILE A 149 5.67 0.37 20.95
CA ILE A 149 6.37 1.55 20.42
C ILE A 149 6.13 2.75 21.33
N GLU A 150 4.89 3.09 21.66
CA GLU A 150 4.59 4.25 22.51
C GLU A 150 5.20 4.12 23.90
N ARG A 151 5.14 2.92 24.50
CA ARG A 151 5.77 2.65 25.81
C ARG A 151 7.29 2.80 25.79
N LEU A 152 7.95 2.46 24.68
CA LEU A 152 9.41 2.43 24.57
C LEU A 152 10.00 3.68 23.89
N LYS A 153 9.14 4.53 23.33
CA LYS A 153 9.53 5.81 22.74
C LYS A 153 10.18 6.67 23.82
N LYS A 154 11.49 6.89 23.68
CA LYS A 154 12.20 7.83 24.55
C LYS A 154 11.71 9.23 24.21
N ALA A 155 11.27 9.97 25.22
CA ALA A 155 11.12 11.42 25.08
C ALA A 155 12.51 12.00 24.77
N VAL A 156 12.59 12.76 23.67
CA VAL A 156 13.76 13.55 23.30
C VAL A 156 13.74 14.84 24.10
#